data_AF-A0A5C6PFX6-F1
#
_entry.id   AF-A0A5C6PFX6-F1
#
_cell.length_a   1.000
_cell.length_b   1.000
_cell.length_c   1.000
_cell.angle_alpha   90.00
_cell.angle_beta   90.00
_cell.angle_gamma   90.00
#
_symmetry.space_group_name_H-M   'P 1'
#
loop_
_entity.id
_entity.type
_entity.pdbx_description
1 polymer ?
#
loop_
_entity_poly.entity_id
_entity_poly.type
_entity_poly.pdbx_seq_one_letter_code
_entity_poly.pdbx_strand_id
1 'polypeptide(L)'
;MVRRAQDEGHVDVIFPGTVTQDGCCRFVSEILKCILYQRQQLPMTYDQLVYSQKKQQEKHAGSRRPGQSADLAWRKCQQTMQELEEVLQQLEVLYSLSRVPRVLLLLGGSVILPKELYEINMEALVVASGDRCLRVSSCLRQLFRTLFVADLLSDTRPVRLMPTTVLVLAHRNCGVEWFRPKLQFKVPTRVKKQVISLSTDSRSHKELTPDWQDYVWFQAPMTIKGFNK
;
A
#
# COMPACT_ATOMS: atom_id res chain seq x y z
N MET A 1 -7.14 25.54 -1.78
CA MET A 1 -6.82 24.30 -2.54
C MET A 1 -6.69 23.07 -1.62
N VAL A 2 -6.04 23.19 -0.46
CA VAL A 2 -5.81 22.08 0.51
C VAL A 2 -7.08 21.34 0.98
N ARG A 3 -8.17 22.06 1.31
CA ARG A 3 -9.43 21.43 1.76
C ARG A 3 -10.16 20.60 0.67
N ARG A 4 -9.88 20.86 -0.61
CA ARG A 4 -10.61 20.22 -1.72
C ARG A 4 -10.31 18.72 -1.83
N ALA A 5 -9.06 18.31 -1.62
CA ALA A 5 -8.64 16.92 -1.78
C ALA A 5 -9.20 15.99 -0.69
N GLN A 6 -9.31 16.47 0.55
CA GLN A 6 -9.93 15.72 1.65
C GLN A 6 -11.46 15.59 1.45
N ASP A 7 -12.10 16.65 0.97
CA ASP A 7 -13.54 16.66 0.67
C ASP A 7 -13.88 15.78 -0.55
N GLU A 8 -13.09 15.88 -1.63
CA GLU A 8 -13.22 15.11 -2.86
C GLU A 8 -12.71 13.65 -2.73
N GLY A 9 -11.85 13.39 -1.74
CA GLY A 9 -11.23 12.07 -1.51
C GLY A 9 -10.26 11.67 -2.62
N HIS A 10 -9.57 12.64 -3.23
CA HIS A 10 -8.74 12.43 -4.40
C HIS A 10 -7.49 13.31 -4.39
N VAL A 11 -6.34 12.74 -4.73
CA VAL A 11 -5.06 13.45 -4.90
C VAL A 11 -4.35 12.99 -6.15
N ASP A 12 -3.95 13.96 -6.98
CA ASP A 12 -3.10 13.73 -8.15
C ASP A 12 -1.63 13.98 -7.83
N VAL A 13 -0.78 13.05 -8.25
CA VAL A 13 0.69 13.17 -8.23
C VAL A 13 1.21 13.00 -9.64
N ILE A 14 1.72 14.09 -10.21
CA ILE A 14 2.23 14.14 -11.59
C ILE A 14 3.76 14.11 -11.54
N PHE A 15 4.36 13.01 -12.01
CA PHE A 15 5.81 12.90 -12.13
C PHE A 15 6.31 13.53 -13.44
N PRO A 16 7.46 14.24 -13.42
CA PRO A 16 7.99 14.92 -14.62
C PRO A 16 8.64 13.98 -15.64
N GLY A 17 8.54 12.67 -15.45
CA GLY A 17 9.23 11.67 -16.26
C GLY A 17 8.76 10.25 -15.95
N THR A 18 9.31 9.30 -16.70
CA THR A 18 8.94 7.88 -16.61
C THR A 18 9.45 7.26 -15.32
N VAL A 19 8.77 6.22 -14.87
CA VAL A 19 9.13 5.44 -13.68
C VAL A 19 9.39 3.99 -14.06
N THR A 20 10.08 3.26 -13.19
CA THR A 20 10.27 1.81 -13.36
C THR A 20 9.14 1.02 -12.71
N GLN A 21 9.00 -0.23 -13.12
CA GLN A 21 8.06 -1.18 -12.51
C GLN A 21 8.38 -1.42 -11.03
N ASP A 22 9.67 -1.58 -10.70
CA ASP A 22 10.14 -1.64 -9.31
C ASP A 22 9.81 -0.37 -8.53
N GLY A 23 9.88 0.79 -9.18
CA GLY A 23 9.46 2.07 -8.61
C GLY A 23 7.98 2.07 -8.23
N CYS A 24 7.12 1.56 -9.10
CA CYS A 24 5.68 1.42 -8.83
C CYS A 24 5.42 0.49 -7.64
N CYS A 25 6.13 -0.65 -7.57
CA CYS A 25 6.07 -1.55 -6.41
C CYS A 25 6.46 -0.82 -5.13
N ARG A 26 7.56 -0.05 -5.14
CA ARG A 26 8.00 0.75 -3.99
C ARG A 26 6.99 1.81 -3.60
N PHE A 27 6.32 2.48 -4.56
CA PHE A 27 5.27 3.45 -4.25
C PHE A 27 4.13 2.79 -3.47
N VAL A 28 3.64 1.64 -3.93
CA VAL A 28 2.58 0.90 -3.23
C VAL A 28 3.01 0.45 -1.85
N SER A 29 4.21 -0.13 -1.73
CA SER A 29 4.78 -0.59 -0.46
C SER A 29 4.88 0.55 0.57
N GLU A 30 5.38 1.72 0.16
CA GLU A 30 5.52 2.85 1.07
C GLU A 30 4.16 3.50 1.39
N ILE A 31 3.23 3.57 0.43
CA ILE A 31 1.85 4.05 0.68
C ILE A 31 1.16 3.14 1.69
N LEU A 32 1.27 1.81 1.55
CA LEU A 32 0.71 0.84 2.50
C LEU A 32 1.26 1.06 3.91
N LYS A 33 2.58 1.13 4.07
CA LYS A 33 3.22 1.41 5.36
C LYS A 33 2.74 2.73 5.96
N CYS A 34 2.64 3.78 5.13
CA CYS A 34 2.18 5.10 5.55
C CYS A 34 0.73 5.06 6.03
N ILE A 35 -0.18 4.43 5.27
CA ILE A 35 -1.59 4.28 5.65
C ILE A 35 -1.71 3.50 6.95
N LEU A 36 -1.03 2.37 7.08
CA LEU A 36 -1.08 1.57 8.32
C LEU A 36 -0.63 2.39 9.55
N TYR A 37 0.38 3.23 9.40
CA TYR A 37 0.83 4.13 10.47
C TYR A 37 -0.17 5.26 10.75
N GLN A 38 -0.60 6.01 9.72
CA GLN A 38 -1.52 7.14 9.87
C GLN A 38 -2.90 6.72 10.38
N ARG A 39 -3.34 5.51 10.00
CA ARG A 39 -4.57 4.88 10.49
C ARG A 39 -4.36 4.08 11.77
N GLN A 40 -3.29 4.35 12.53
CA GLN A 40 -2.93 3.73 13.83
C GLN A 40 -3.11 2.20 13.87
N GLN A 41 -2.89 1.53 12.74
CA GLN A 41 -2.80 0.07 12.65
C GLN A 41 -1.41 -0.40 13.09
N LEU A 42 -0.42 0.50 13.07
CA LEU A 42 0.91 0.31 13.62
C LEU A 42 1.18 1.41 14.67
N PRO A 43 1.81 1.09 15.81
CA PRO A 43 2.07 2.08 16.87
C PRO A 43 3.23 3.03 16.57
N MET A 44 4.05 2.71 15.56
CA MET A 44 5.15 3.54 15.07
C MET A 44 5.40 3.19 13.59
N THR A 45 6.31 3.90 12.92
CA THR A 45 6.58 3.61 11.50
C THR A 45 7.15 2.20 11.34
N TYR A 46 6.96 1.62 10.16
CA TYR A 46 7.48 0.28 9.83
C TYR A 46 8.99 0.16 10.12
N ASP A 47 9.80 1.12 9.68
CA ASP A 47 11.25 1.07 9.89
C ASP A 47 11.65 1.15 11.37
N GLN A 48 10.90 1.91 12.17
CA GLN A 48 11.09 1.98 13.62
C GLN A 48 10.72 0.65 14.29
N LEU A 49 9.66 -0.03 13.81
CA LEU A 49 9.28 -1.36 14.29
C LEU A 49 10.38 -2.39 13.98
N VAL A 50 10.88 -2.44 12.75
CA VAL A 50 11.99 -3.33 12.35
C VAL A 50 13.21 -3.10 13.24
N TYR A 51 13.59 -1.85 13.47
CA TYR A 51 14.71 -1.52 14.37
C TYR A 51 14.45 -1.97 15.80
N SER A 52 13.26 -1.70 16.34
CA SER A 52 12.88 -2.09 17.70
C SER A 52 12.89 -3.61 17.90
N GLN A 53 12.50 -4.35 16.85
CA GLN A 53 12.43 -5.80 16.88
C GLN A 53 13.82 -6.42 16.94
N LYS A 54 14.75 -5.94 16.10
CA LYS A 54 16.16 -6.35 16.12
C LYS A 54 16.78 -6.12 17.50
N LYS A 55 16.58 -4.92 18.07
CA LYS A 55 17.07 -4.57 19.40
C LYS A 55 16.50 -5.43 20.53
N GLN A 56 15.23 -5.88 20.41
CA GLN A 56 14.64 -6.78 21.39
C GLN A 56 15.14 -8.22 21.25
N GLN A 57 15.36 -8.71 20.04
CA GLN A 57 15.97 -10.03 19.80
C GLN A 57 17.38 -10.12 20.42
N GLU A 58 18.21 -9.09 20.25
CA GLU A 58 19.54 -8.99 20.88
C GLU A 58 19.46 -9.02 22.42
N LYS A 59 18.48 -8.35 23.02
CA LYS A 59 18.29 -8.32 24.48
C LYS A 59 17.77 -9.65 25.05
N HIS A 60 16.89 -10.33 24.32
CA HIS A 60 16.34 -11.62 24.74
C HIS A 60 17.35 -12.77 24.65
N ALA A 61 18.40 -12.63 23.84
CA ALA A 61 19.53 -13.57 23.83
C ALA A 61 20.34 -13.58 25.14
N GLY A 62 20.18 -12.57 26.02
CA GLY A 62 21.01 -12.42 27.23
C GLY A 62 20.27 -12.13 28.56
N SER A 63 18.94 -12.04 28.63
CA SER A 63 18.26 -11.68 29.89
C SER A 63 16.80 -12.13 30.05
N ARG A 64 16.36 -12.13 31.33
CA ARG A 64 15.18 -12.75 31.96
C ARG A 64 13.84 -12.42 31.31
N ARG A 65 12.92 -13.40 31.42
CA ARG A 65 11.57 -13.43 30.83
C ARG A 65 10.78 -12.13 31.09
N PRO A 66 10.23 -11.49 30.05
CA PRO A 66 9.29 -10.37 30.21
C PRO A 66 7.97 -10.86 30.82
N GLY A 67 7.24 -9.97 31.50
CA GLY A 67 5.92 -10.29 32.06
C GLY A 67 4.92 -10.74 30.98
N GLN A 68 3.97 -11.61 31.34
CA GLN A 68 3.05 -12.29 30.40
C GLN A 68 2.31 -11.33 29.44
N SER A 69 1.92 -10.13 29.90
CA SER A 69 1.25 -9.12 29.06
C SER A 69 2.19 -8.52 27.99
N ALA A 70 3.44 -8.22 28.36
CA ALA A 70 4.45 -7.72 27.43
C ALA A 70 4.81 -8.76 26.37
N ASP A 71 4.81 -10.04 26.74
CA ASP A 71 5.04 -11.17 25.82
C ASP A 71 3.89 -11.32 24.81
N LEU A 72 2.63 -11.18 25.22
CA LEU A 72 1.48 -11.21 24.31
C LEU A 72 1.48 -10.04 23.31
N ALA A 73 1.76 -8.82 23.76
CA ALA A 73 1.84 -7.65 22.89
C ALA A 73 2.99 -7.78 21.87
N TRP A 74 4.12 -8.33 22.33
CA TRP A 74 5.26 -8.63 21.47
C TRP A 74 4.92 -9.67 20.40
N ARG A 75 4.28 -10.78 20.76
CA ARG A 75 3.86 -11.81 19.78
C ARG A 75 2.90 -11.26 18.73
N LYS A 76 1.96 -10.39 19.10
CA LYS A 76 1.08 -9.70 18.15
C LYS A 76 1.85 -8.77 17.21
N CYS A 77 2.84 -8.06 17.74
CA CYS A 77 3.75 -7.25 16.93
C CYS A 77 4.52 -8.12 15.94
N GLN A 78 5.12 -9.23 16.38
CA GLN A 78 5.84 -10.18 15.51
C GLN A 78 4.94 -10.70 14.39
N GLN A 79 3.74 -11.15 14.74
CA GLN A 79 2.76 -11.64 13.77
C GLN A 79 2.41 -10.55 12.75
N THR A 80 2.05 -9.34 13.20
CA THR A 80 1.67 -8.25 12.29
C THR A 80 2.81 -7.88 11.33
N MET A 81 4.05 -7.83 11.86
CA MET A 81 5.23 -7.54 11.05
C MET A 81 5.47 -8.62 10.00
N GLN A 82 5.35 -9.89 10.36
CA GLN A 82 5.45 -11.00 9.42
C GLN A 82 4.35 -10.96 8.35
N GLU A 83 3.10 -10.67 8.75
CA GLU A 83 1.97 -10.53 7.82
C GLU A 83 2.21 -9.40 6.82
N LEU A 84 2.76 -8.27 7.27
CA LEU A 84 3.10 -7.13 6.42
C LEU A 84 4.30 -7.43 5.51
N GLU A 85 5.38 -8.01 6.04
CA GLU A 85 6.57 -8.39 5.28
C GLU A 85 6.24 -9.38 4.15
N GLU A 86 5.43 -10.40 4.44
CA GLU A 86 4.96 -11.36 3.44
C GLU A 86 4.18 -10.65 2.33
N VAL A 87 3.23 -9.77 2.67
CA VAL A 87 2.49 -8.99 1.67
C VAL A 87 3.42 -8.14 0.81
N LEU A 88 4.40 -7.46 1.42
CA LEU A 88 5.37 -6.63 0.70
C LEU A 88 6.24 -7.46 -0.26
N GLN A 89 6.71 -8.63 0.18
CA GLN A 89 7.48 -9.56 -0.65
C GLN A 89 6.66 -10.09 -1.82
N GLN A 90 5.41 -10.48 -1.57
CA GLN A 90 4.53 -11.03 -2.60
C GLN A 90 4.08 -9.95 -3.60
N LEU A 91 4.02 -8.69 -3.18
CA LEU A 91 3.89 -7.56 -4.11
C LEU A 91 5.11 -7.48 -5.02
N GLU A 92 6.33 -7.53 -4.50
CA GLU A 92 7.55 -7.54 -5.33
C GLU A 92 7.54 -8.67 -6.37
N VAL A 93 7.12 -9.88 -5.97
CA VAL A 93 6.95 -11.02 -6.89
C VAL A 93 5.91 -10.70 -7.97
N LEU A 94 4.71 -10.25 -7.59
CA LEU A 94 3.64 -9.93 -8.54
C LEU A 94 4.07 -8.84 -9.53
N TYR A 95 4.75 -7.81 -9.06
CA TYR A 95 5.30 -6.74 -9.91
C TYR A 95 6.40 -7.23 -10.85
N SER A 96 7.09 -8.35 -10.58
CA SER A 96 8.01 -8.93 -11.58
C SER A 96 7.29 -9.73 -12.68
N LEU A 97 6.07 -10.18 -12.41
CA LEU A 97 5.26 -11.03 -13.31
C LEU A 97 4.27 -10.24 -14.17
N SER A 98 3.77 -9.09 -13.69
CA SER A 98 2.74 -8.32 -14.37
C SER A 98 2.83 -6.83 -14.09
N ARG A 99 2.32 -6.02 -15.03
CA ARG A 99 2.02 -4.61 -14.74
C ARG A 99 0.86 -4.54 -13.74
N VAL A 100 0.86 -3.51 -12.93
CA VAL A 100 -0.17 -3.28 -11.90
C VAL A 100 -0.76 -1.89 -12.10
N PRO A 101 -1.89 -1.76 -12.81
CA PRO A 101 -2.55 -0.46 -12.97
C PRO A 101 -3.15 0.07 -11.66
N ARG A 102 -3.68 -0.79 -10.79
CA ARG A 102 -4.45 -0.36 -9.61
C ARG A 102 -4.24 -1.29 -8.41
N VAL A 103 -4.19 -0.69 -7.22
CA VAL A 103 -4.15 -1.41 -5.93
C VAL A 103 -5.22 -0.85 -5.00
N LEU A 104 -5.92 -1.73 -4.30
CA LEU A 104 -6.90 -1.36 -3.27
C LEU A 104 -6.41 -1.82 -1.90
N LEU A 105 -6.52 -0.93 -0.93
CA LEU A 105 -6.29 -1.21 0.47
C LEU A 105 -7.61 -1.02 1.21
N LEU A 106 -8.17 -2.13 1.68
CA LEU A 106 -9.46 -2.18 2.36
C LEU A 106 -9.21 -2.36 3.86
N LEU A 107 -9.63 -1.39 4.68
CA LEU A 107 -9.50 -1.47 6.13
C LEU A 107 -10.85 -1.79 6.77
N GLY A 108 -10.89 -2.88 7.53
CA GLY A 108 -12.05 -3.32 8.29
C GLY A 108 -13.26 -3.72 7.43
N GLY A 109 -14.30 -4.24 8.07
CA GLY A 109 -15.51 -4.68 7.36
C GLY A 109 -15.25 -5.92 6.50
N SER A 110 -15.91 -6.00 5.35
CA SER A 110 -15.72 -7.06 4.35
C SER A 110 -15.19 -6.49 3.03
N VAL A 111 -14.75 -7.34 2.12
CA VAL A 111 -14.30 -6.89 0.79
C VAL A 111 -15.39 -6.19 -0.02
N ILE A 112 -16.66 -6.46 0.28
CA ILE A 112 -17.83 -5.85 -0.39
C ILE A 112 -18.18 -4.50 0.26
N LEU A 113 -18.02 -4.39 1.58
CA LEU A 113 -18.35 -3.21 2.36
C LEU A 113 -17.26 -2.95 3.40
N PRO A 114 -16.10 -2.39 2.97
CA PRO A 114 -15.04 -2.02 3.88
C PRO A 114 -15.45 -0.82 4.74
N LYS A 115 -14.74 -0.58 5.84
CA LYS A 115 -14.94 0.67 6.60
C LYS A 115 -14.23 1.84 5.93
N GLU A 116 -13.05 1.57 5.35
CA GLU A 116 -12.26 2.54 4.61
C GLU A 116 -11.66 1.87 3.37
N LEU A 117 -11.58 2.62 2.28
CA LEU A 117 -11.06 2.16 1.00
C LEU A 117 -10.06 3.18 0.45
N TYR A 118 -8.84 2.74 0.25
CA TYR A 118 -7.80 3.50 -0.45
C TYR A 118 -7.54 2.86 -1.81
N GLU A 119 -7.49 3.67 -2.86
CA GLU A 119 -7.11 3.25 -4.20
C GLU A 119 -5.83 3.95 -4.61
N ILE A 120 -4.85 3.18 -5.05
CA ILE A 120 -3.64 3.68 -5.70
C ILE A 120 -3.83 3.42 -7.19
N ASN A 121 -4.06 4.48 -7.95
CA ASN A 121 -4.26 4.42 -9.39
C ASN A 121 -2.96 4.79 -10.11
N MET A 122 -2.46 3.89 -10.93
CA MET A 122 -1.21 4.00 -11.69
C MET A 122 -1.44 3.81 -13.19
N GLU A 123 -2.69 3.80 -13.67
CA GLU A 123 -3.03 3.61 -15.09
C GLU A 123 -2.39 4.65 -16.00
N ALA A 124 -2.19 5.87 -15.48
CA ALA A 124 -1.61 7.00 -16.21
C ALA A 124 -0.08 7.13 -16.03
N LEU A 125 0.58 6.16 -15.39
CA LEU A 125 2.04 6.13 -15.30
C LEU A 125 2.66 5.55 -16.56
N VAL A 126 3.62 6.27 -17.13
CA VAL A 126 4.48 5.74 -18.18
C VAL A 126 5.60 4.94 -17.51
N VAL A 127 5.52 3.61 -17.66
CA VAL A 127 6.50 2.67 -17.09
C VAL A 127 7.53 2.30 -18.16
N ALA A 128 8.79 2.61 -17.90
CA ALA A 128 9.91 2.32 -18.79
C ALA A 128 11.00 1.50 -18.07
N SER A 129 11.77 0.75 -18.85
CA SER A 129 12.94 0.01 -18.38
C SER A 129 14.20 0.71 -18.88
N GLY A 130 14.98 1.34 -17.98
CA GLY A 130 16.29 1.91 -18.31
C GLY A 130 16.73 3.10 -17.46
N ASP A 131 17.98 3.53 -17.64
CA ASP A 131 18.68 4.53 -16.82
C ASP A 131 18.10 5.96 -16.87
N ARG A 132 17.18 6.24 -17.81
CA ARG A 132 16.52 7.55 -17.94
C ARG A 132 15.29 7.71 -17.04
N CYS A 133 14.91 6.66 -16.30
CA CYS A 133 13.80 6.73 -15.37
C CYS A 133 14.13 7.61 -14.17
N LEU A 134 13.09 8.21 -13.59
CA LEU A 134 13.24 8.98 -12.37
C LEU A 134 13.73 8.11 -11.23
N ARG A 135 14.61 8.68 -10.37
CA ARG A 135 15.02 8.01 -9.14
C ARG A 135 13.81 7.83 -8.22
N VAL A 136 13.59 6.59 -7.79
CA VAL A 136 12.47 6.21 -6.90
C VAL A 136 12.39 7.10 -5.66
N SER A 137 13.53 7.44 -5.05
CA SER A 137 13.58 8.32 -3.86
C SER A 137 13.06 9.74 -4.13
N SER A 138 13.29 10.29 -5.32
CA SER A 138 12.74 11.59 -5.70
C SER A 138 11.22 11.52 -5.90
N CYS A 139 10.73 10.46 -6.54
CA CYS A 139 9.30 10.24 -6.72
C CYS A 139 8.58 10.03 -5.38
N LEU A 140 9.14 9.22 -4.47
CA LEU A 140 8.58 9.01 -3.12
C LEU A 140 8.52 10.32 -2.32
N ARG A 141 9.58 11.15 -2.37
CA ARG A 141 9.56 12.47 -1.71
C ARG A 141 8.45 13.36 -2.27
N GLN A 142 8.31 13.42 -3.59
CA GLN A 142 7.25 14.19 -4.23
C GLN A 142 5.87 13.67 -3.83
N LEU A 143 5.65 12.36 -3.94
CA LEU A 143 4.42 11.66 -3.56
C LEU A 143 4.00 12.00 -2.13
N PHE A 144 4.87 11.77 -1.14
CA PHE A 144 4.53 12.02 0.26
C PHE A 144 4.41 13.51 0.58
N ARG A 145 5.18 14.38 -0.07
CA ARG A 145 4.97 15.83 0.04
C ARG A 145 3.58 16.23 -0.44
N THR A 146 3.14 15.72 -1.59
CA THR A 146 1.82 16.01 -2.14
C THR A 146 0.71 15.45 -1.25
N LEU A 147 0.83 14.20 -0.79
CA LEU A 147 -0.14 13.59 0.12
C LEU A 147 -0.25 14.35 1.45
N PHE A 148 0.89 14.80 2.00
CA PHE A 148 0.93 15.58 3.23
C PHE A 148 0.24 16.95 3.06
N VAL A 149 0.54 17.67 1.97
CA VAL A 149 -0.09 18.97 1.68
C VAL A 149 -1.59 18.83 1.41
N ALA A 150 -2.01 17.74 0.78
CA ALA A 150 -3.41 17.46 0.49
C ALA A 150 -4.21 16.92 1.68
N ASP A 151 -3.51 16.55 2.77
CA ASP A 151 -4.10 16.03 4.01
C ASP A 151 -5.07 14.84 3.80
N LEU A 152 -4.81 14.02 2.77
CA LEU A 152 -5.72 12.94 2.35
C LEU A 152 -5.86 11.82 3.41
N LEU A 153 -4.78 11.60 4.17
CA LEU A 153 -4.68 10.51 5.14
C LEU A 153 -5.06 10.94 6.57
N SER A 154 -5.30 12.23 6.81
CA SER A 154 -5.78 12.68 8.10
C SER A 154 -7.26 12.32 8.26
N ASP A 155 -7.58 11.78 9.42
CA ASP A 155 -8.97 11.52 9.81
C ASP A 155 -9.06 11.74 11.30
N THR A 156 -10.08 12.48 11.70
CA THR A 156 -10.37 12.80 13.10
C THR A 156 -11.22 11.72 13.77
N ARG A 157 -11.70 10.72 13.01
CA ARG A 157 -12.51 9.62 13.57
C ARG A 157 -11.68 8.74 14.50
N PRO A 158 -12.27 8.26 15.61
CA PRO A 158 -11.58 7.40 16.55
C PRO A 158 -11.15 6.10 15.86
N VAL A 159 -9.84 5.90 15.82
CA VAL A 159 -9.23 4.80 15.11
C VAL A 159 -9.42 3.52 15.91
N ARG A 160 -9.97 2.49 15.24
CA ARG A 160 -10.03 1.13 15.76
C ARG A 160 -9.01 0.28 15.02
N LEU A 161 -8.45 -0.72 15.71
CA LEU A 161 -7.66 -1.75 15.04
C LEU A 161 -8.56 -2.50 14.05
N MET A 162 -8.15 -2.51 12.79
CA MET A 162 -8.88 -3.04 11.66
C MET A 162 -7.95 -3.91 10.82
N PRO A 163 -8.39 -5.12 10.42
CA PRO A 163 -7.62 -5.89 9.46
C PRO A 163 -7.57 -5.15 8.12
N THR A 164 -6.40 -5.16 7.48
CA THR A 164 -6.18 -4.58 6.16
C THR A 164 -6.10 -5.69 5.12
N THR A 165 -6.95 -5.62 4.10
CA THR A 165 -6.93 -6.52 2.94
C THR A 165 -6.35 -5.79 1.74
N VAL A 166 -5.42 -6.43 1.04
CA VAL A 166 -4.79 -5.89 -0.18
C VAL A 166 -5.35 -6.58 -1.40
N LEU A 167 -5.81 -5.79 -2.38
CA LEU A 167 -6.17 -6.28 -3.71
C LEU A 167 -5.34 -5.57 -4.76
N VAL A 168 -4.98 -6.32 -5.79
CA VAL A 168 -4.09 -5.86 -6.86
C VAL A 168 -4.73 -6.23 -8.20
N LEU A 169 -4.83 -5.27 -9.11
CA LEU A 169 -5.29 -5.51 -10.47
C LEU A 169 -4.07 -5.93 -11.30
N ALA A 170 -4.10 -7.14 -11.88
CA ALA A 170 -3.00 -7.69 -12.66
C ALA A 170 -3.52 -8.53 -13.83
N HIS A 171 -2.66 -8.82 -14.80
CA HIS A 171 -3.03 -9.63 -15.96
C HIS A 171 -3.50 -11.03 -15.53
N ARG A 172 -4.62 -11.52 -16.05
CA ARG A 172 -5.23 -12.80 -15.65
C ARG A 172 -4.29 -14.01 -15.74
N ASN A 173 -3.35 -13.97 -16.69
CA ASN A 173 -2.40 -15.05 -16.95
C ASN A 173 -0.98 -14.74 -16.46
N CYS A 174 -0.80 -13.86 -15.46
CA CYS A 174 0.54 -13.52 -14.96
C CYS A 174 1.24 -14.65 -14.18
N GLY A 175 0.52 -15.74 -13.84
CA GLY A 175 1.11 -16.87 -13.13
C GLY A 175 1.36 -16.65 -11.65
N VAL A 176 0.79 -15.59 -11.04
CA VAL A 176 0.91 -15.37 -9.59
C VAL A 176 0.10 -16.42 -8.82
N GLU A 177 0.74 -17.12 -7.88
CA GLU A 177 0.09 -18.21 -7.14
C GLU A 177 -0.45 -17.79 -5.77
N TRP A 178 0.29 -16.90 -5.09
CA TRP A 178 0.00 -16.50 -3.72
C TRP A 178 -1.26 -15.63 -3.63
N PHE A 179 -1.33 -14.62 -4.49
CA PHE A 179 -2.49 -13.77 -4.67
C PHE A 179 -3.63 -14.56 -5.33
N ARG A 180 -4.83 -14.53 -4.75
CA ARG A 180 -5.97 -15.34 -5.22
C ARG A 180 -6.87 -14.53 -6.17
N PRO A 181 -7.15 -15.02 -7.39
CA PRO A 181 -7.99 -14.30 -8.34
C PRO A 181 -9.44 -14.17 -7.81
N LYS A 182 -10.04 -13.01 -8.04
CA LYS A 182 -11.41 -12.65 -7.66
C LYS A 182 -12.19 -12.15 -8.88
N LEU A 183 -12.51 -13.07 -9.79
CA LEU A 183 -13.16 -12.78 -11.08
C LEU A 183 -14.51 -12.05 -10.96
N GLN A 184 -15.22 -12.23 -9.85
CA GLN A 184 -16.52 -11.61 -9.60
C GLN A 184 -16.44 -10.34 -8.74
N PHE A 185 -15.24 -9.94 -8.30
CA PHE A 185 -15.08 -8.78 -7.45
C PHE A 185 -15.36 -7.49 -8.22
N LYS A 186 -16.12 -6.60 -7.58
CA LYS A 186 -16.37 -5.24 -8.05
C LYS A 186 -15.93 -4.28 -6.96
N VAL A 187 -15.30 -3.18 -7.36
CA VAL A 187 -14.85 -2.14 -6.43
C VAL A 187 -16.05 -1.60 -5.65
N PRO A 188 -16.00 -1.55 -4.31
CA PRO A 188 -17.09 -1.01 -3.49
C PRO A 188 -17.43 0.43 -3.88
N THR A 189 -18.71 0.69 -4.16
CA THR A 189 -19.21 2.03 -4.54
C THR A 189 -19.91 2.76 -3.40
N ARG A 190 -20.29 2.04 -2.34
CA ARG A 190 -21.03 2.58 -1.18
C ARG A 190 -20.13 3.21 -0.11
N VAL A 191 -18.81 3.11 -0.27
CA VAL A 191 -17.82 3.58 0.70
C VAL A 191 -17.05 4.73 0.06
N LYS A 192 -16.87 5.84 0.79
CA LYS A 192 -16.04 6.95 0.31
C LYS A 192 -14.62 6.43 0.09
N LYS A 193 -14.14 6.61 -1.12
CA LYS A 193 -12.84 6.14 -1.57
C LYS A 193 -11.83 7.27 -1.51
N GLN A 194 -10.67 7.03 -0.93
CA GLN A 194 -9.51 7.92 -0.99
C GLN A 194 -8.61 7.46 -2.16
N VAL A 195 -8.53 8.24 -3.22
CA VAL A 195 -7.79 7.91 -4.43
C VAL A 195 -6.47 8.68 -4.47
N ILE A 196 -5.39 7.94 -4.71
CA ILE A 196 -4.06 8.47 -4.98
C ILE A 196 -3.76 8.15 -6.45
N SER A 197 -3.93 9.15 -7.32
CA SER A 197 -3.73 9.03 -8.77
C SER A 197 -2.31 9.43 -9.12
N LEU A 198 -1.54 8.48 -9.62
CA LEU A 198 -0.16 8.66 -10.07
C LEU A 198 -0.15 8.74 -11.59
N SER A 199 0.48 9.78 -12.13
CA SER A 199 0.57 10.02 -13.57
C SER A 199 1.93 10.57 -13.97
N THR A 200 2.28 10.42 -15.24
CA THR A 200 3.47 11.05 -15.85
C THR A 200 3.03 12.25 -16.68
N ASP A 201 3.75 13.37 -16.62
CA ASP A 201 3.46 14.56 -17.44
C ASP A 201 3.50 14.19 -18.93
N SER A 202 2.34 14.26 -19.58
CA SER A 202 2.09 13.75 -20.93
C SER A 202 2.64 14.64 -22.04
N ARG A 203 3.30 15.77 -21.71
CA ARG A 203 3.88 16.68 -22.70
C ARG A 203 4.98 16.04 -23.55
N SER A 204 5.53 14.90 -23.13
CA SER A 204 6.64 14.20 -23.79
C SER A 204 6.27 12.85 -24.42
N HIS A 205 5.07 12.29 -24.20
CA HIS A 205 4.74 10.93 -24.63
C HIS A 205 3.31 10.81 -25.18
N LYS A 206 3.19 10.51 -26.48
CA LYS A 206 1.95 9.99 -27.10
C LYS A 206 1.94 8.47 -26.91
N GLU A 207 1.48 7.99 -25.76
CA GLU A 207 1.32 6.55 -25.55
C GLU A 207 -0.14 6.13 -25.77
N LEU A 208 -0.29 4.98 -26.45
CA LEU A 208 -1.53 4.22 -26.55
C LEU A 208 -2.00 3.89 -25.13
N THR A 209 -3.23 4.24 -24.81
CA THR A 209 -3.85 3.83 -23.54
C THR A 209 -3.76 2.31 -23.42
N PRO A 210 -3.04 1.77 -22.42
CA PRO A 210 -2.92 0.33 -22.24
C PRO A 210 -4.31 -0.31 -22.09
N ASP A 211 -4.53 -1.42 -22.78
CA ASP A 211 -5.78 -2.17 -22.69
C ASP A 211 -5.77 -3.03 -21.42
N TRP A 212 -6.67 -2.72 -20.50
CA TRP A 212 -6.81 -3.41 -19.22
C TRP A 212 -7.91 -4.49 -19.23
N GLN A 213 -8.50 -4.83 -20.39
CA GLN A 213 -9.57 -5.82 -20.52
C GLN A 213 -9.20 -7.21 -19.96
N ASP A 214 -7.93 -7.60 -20.07
CA ASP A 214 -7.46 -8.89 -19.58
C ASP A 214 -7.04 -8.92 -18.11
N TYR A 215 -7.25 -7.82 -17.38
CA TYR A 215 -6.84 -7.69 -15.99
C TYR A 215 -7.97 -8.09 -15.05
N VAL A 216 -7.61 -8.80 -13.98
CA VAL A 216 -8.54 -9.25 -12.94
C VAL A 216 -7.99 -8.88 -11.57
N TRP A 217 -8.90 -8.69 -10.62
CA TRP A 217 -8.50 -8.43 -9.23
C TRP A 217 -7.96 -9.71 -8.60
N PHE A 218 -6.81 -9.61 -7.98
CA PHE A 218 -6.29 -10.62 -7.08
C PHE A 218 -6.28 -10.10 -5.65
N GLN A 219 -6.59 -10.96 -4.69
CA GLN A 219 -6.64 -10.63 -3.27
C GLN A 219 -5.54 -11.39 -2.52
N ALA A 220 -4.86 -10.72 -1.58
CA ALA A 220 -4.00 -11.40 -0.63
C ALA A 220 -4.80 -12.46 0.15
N PRO A 221 -4.26 -13.69 0.34
CA PRO A 221 -4.94 -14.76 1.06
C PRO A 221 -5.04 -14.51 2.57
N MET A 222 -4.32 -13.50 3.07
CA MET A 222 -4.26 -13.08 4.46
C MET A 222 -4.59 -11.59 4.61
N THR A 223 -4.89 -11.18 5.84
CA THR A 223 -5.11 -9.79 6.20
C THR A 223 -4.05 -9.34 7.20
N ILE A 224 -3.54 -8.12 7.04
CA ILE A 224 -2.60 -7.53 8.01
C ILE A 224 -3.41 -7.03 9.20
N LYS A 225 -3.22 -7.61 10.38
CA LYS A 225 -3.95 -7.19 11.58
C LYS A 225 -3.29 -5.98 12.22
N GLY A 226 -4.04 -4.90 12.41
CA GLY A 226 -3.53 -3.78 13.21
C GLY A 226 -3.24 -4.20 14.65
N PHE A 227 -2.21 -3.59 15.26
CA PHE A 227 -1.91 -3.76 16.67
C PHE A 227 -1.60 -2.42 17.35
N ASN A 228 -1.96 -2.33 18.63
CA ASN A 228 -1.61 -1.24 19.51
C ASN A 228 -1.21 -1.82 20.88
N LYS A 229 -0.43 -1.07 21.67
CA LYS A 229 -0.03 -1.44 23.03
C LYS A 229 -1.10 -1.07 24.05
#